data_AF-A0A956KGG8-F1
#
_entry.id   AF-A0A956KGG8-F1
#
_cell.length_a   1.000
_cell.length_b   1.000
_cell.length_c   1.000
_cell.angle_alpha   90.00
_cell.angle_beta   90.00
_cell.angle_gamma   90.00
#
_symmetry.space_group_name_H-M   'P 1'
#
loop_
_entity.id
_entity.type
_entity.pdbx_description
1 polymer ?
#
loop_
_entity_poly.entity_id
_entity_poly.type
_entity_poly.pdbx_seq_one_letter_code
_entity_poly.pdbx_strand_id
1 'polypeptide(L)'
;MESVGAWIDRFVDPSTRARGGDDLRRARTAIGILLFLSALVPVRAALLVVGGHVDMALVTAIAWTLGLGLLLAVRRGLPAVLIGYVLGLALVPIAAWMAWRNGGLYAAPVLGMMLVPLLAVFISGVRAGLLMAPIVAALYVALSLNTAGEQADVRERLAESIILLALTTGGALAFETQRARAREEAEAARTEAERALARAERASQAKSEFLAN
;
A
#
# COMPACT_ATOMS: atom_id res chain seq x y z
N MET A 1 18.90 20.43 5.45
CA MET A 1 17.94 19.72 4.59
C MET A 1 17.04 18.89 5.47
N GLU A 2 15.74 19.15 5.47
CA GLU A 2 14.75 18.39 6.24
C GLU A 2 14.58 16.99 5.59
N SER A 3 14.48 15.92 6.40
CA SER A 3 14.30 14.57 5.83
C SER A 3 12.90 14.44 5.22
N VAL A 4 12.77 13.63 4.16
CA VAL A 4 11.47 13.40 3.49
C VAL A 4 10.41 12.92 4.49
N GLY A 5 10.81 12.12 5.49
CA GLY A 5 9.92 11.68 6.55
C GLY A 5 9.37 12.83 7.41
N ALA A 6 10.23 13.78 7.81
CA ALA A 6 9.83 14.93 8.61
C ALA A 6 8.88 15.87 7.84
N TRP A 7 9.05 15.97 6.51
CA TRP A 7 8.11 16.72 5.67
C TRP A 7 6.74 16.03 5.55
N ILE A 8 6.71 14.69 5.36
CA ILE A 8 5.46 13.91 5.31
C ILE A 8 4.70 13.99 6.64
N ASP A 9 5.39 14.05 7.78
CA ASP A 9 4.77 14.14 9.10
C ASP A 9 3.86 15.35 9.27
N ARG A 10 4.04 16.41 8.48
CA ARG A 10 3.15 17.59 8.47
C ARG A 10 1.73 17.26 8.01
N PHE A 11 1.58 16.15 7.29
CA PHE A 11 0.29 15.67 6.77
C PHE A 11 -0.31 14.56 7.62
N VAL A 12 0.42 14.03 8.62
CA VAL A 12 -0.08 12.99 9.51
C VAL A 12 -0.82 13.63 10.69
N ASP A 13 -2.02 13.10 10.98
CA ASP A 13 -2.81 13.51 12.14
C ASP A 13 -2.00 13.42 13.46
N PRO A 14 -2.10 14.42 14.37
CA PRO A 14 -1.35 14.43 15.61
C PRO A 14 -1.53 13.18 16.49
N SER A 15 -2.74 12.61 16.54
CA SER A 15 -3.01 11.40 17.34
C SER A 15 -2.31 10.17 16.77
N THR A 16 -2.23 10.07 15.44
CA THR A 16 -1.50 9.00 14.75
C THR A 16 0.02 9.17 14.91
N ARG A 17 0.51 10.41 14.94
CA ARG A 17 1.92 10.70 15.27
C ARG A 17 2.27 10.32 16.70
N ALA A 18 1.39 10.64 17.66
CA ALA A 18 1.60 10.32 19.07
C ALA A 18 1.63 8.81 19.35
N ARG A 19 0.80 8.01 18.64
CA ARG A 19 0.82 6.55 18.74
C ARG A 19 2.14 5.93 18.23
N GLY A 20 2.77 6.53 17.23
CA GLY A 20 4.03 6.04 16.66
C GLY A 20 3.90 4.65 16.02
N GLY A 21 5.00 3.89 16.01
CA GLY A 21 5.00 2.48 15.62
C GLY A 21 4.54 2.19 14.19
N ASP A 22 3.75 1.13 14.03
CA ASP A 22 3.28 0.67 12.72
C ASP A 22 2.18 1.56 12.12
N ASP A 23 1.34 2.17 12.95
CA ASP A 23 0.28 3.09 12.53
C ASP A 23 0.86 4.32 11.83
N LEU A 24 1.87 4.95 12.44
CA LEU A 24 2.57 6.10 11.86
C LEU A 24 3.24 5.73 10.54
N ARG A 25 3.86 4.54 10.46
CA ARG A 25 4.47 4.06 9.22
C ARG A 25 3.42 3.94 8.11
N ARG A 26 2.32 3.22 8.36
CA ARG A 26 1.27 3.01 7.35
C ARG A 26 0.68 4.33 6.89
N ALA A 27 0.46 5.28 7.80
CA ALA A 27 0.01 6.62 7.47
C ALA A 27 1.00 7.37 6.56
N ARG A 28 2.30 7.34 6.87
CA ARG A 28 3.35 7.93 6.01
C ARG A 28 3.37 7.30 4.62
N THR A 29 3.29 5.97 4.55
CA THR A 29 3.24 5.24 3.27
C THR A 29 2.01 5.63 2.46
N ALA A 30 0.83 5.63 3.08
CA ALA A 30 -0.42 6.02 2.43
C ALA A 30 -0.37 7.46 1.91
N ILE A 31 0.10 8.41 2.73
CA ILE A 31 0.25 9.82 2.33
C ILE A 31 1.24 9.94 1.17
N GLY A 32 2.41 9.28 1.25
CA GLY A 32 3.41 9.33 0.19
C GLY A 32 2.86 8.84 -1.15
N ILE A 33 2.14 7.72 -1.15
CA ILE A 33 1.47 7.17 -2.33
C ILE A 33 0.39 8.13 -2.85
N LEU A 34 -0.48 8.64 -1.97
CA LEU A 34 -1.56 9.54 -2.36
C LEU A 34 -1.03 10.86 -2.91
N LEU A 35 0.04 11.42 -2.35
CA LEU A 35 0.69 12.62 -2.87
C LEU A 35 1.33 12.36 -4.24
N PHE A 36 2.02 11.23 -4.40
CA PHE A 36 2.59 10.83 -5.69
C PHE A 36 1.51 10.69 -6.77
N LEU A 37 0.42 9.97 -6.46
CA LEU A 37 -0.72 9.83 -7.37
C LEU A 37 -1.39 11.19 -7.64
N SER A 38 -1.51 12.04 -6.63
CA SER A 38 -2.11 13.37 -6.78
C SER A 38 -1.32 14.29 -7.72
N ALA A 39 -0.01 14.08 -7.85
CA ALA A 39 0.84 14.79 -8.80
C ALA A 39 0.76 14.19 -10.22
N LEU A 40 0.72 12.86 -10.34
CA LEU A 40 0.80 12.16 -11.62
C LEU A 40 -0.55 12.11 -12.37
N VAL A 41 -1.64 11.83 -11.65
CA VAL A 41 -2.97 11.60 -12.22
C VAL A 41 -3.52 12.82 -13.01
N PRO A 42 -3.40 14.09 -12.56
CA PRO A 42 -3.89 15.22 -13.35
C PRO A 42 -3.14 15.40 -14.67
N VAL A 43 -1.83 15.10 -14.72
CA VAL A 43 -1.07 15.07 -15.97
C VAL A 43 -1.64 14.02 -16.92
N ARG A 44 -1.92 12.81 -16.41
CA ARG A 44 -2.55 11.75 -17.21
C ARG A 44 -3.94 12.15 -17.71
N ALA A 45 -4.76 12.77 -16.87
CA ALA A 45 -6.09 13.25 -17.25
C ALA A 45 -6.00 14.32 -18.36
N ALA A 46 -5.07 15.27 -18.25
CA ALA A 46 -4.83 16.27 -19.28
C ALA A 46 -4.42 15.63 -20.62
N LEU A 47 -3.50 14.65 -20.59
CA LEU A 47 -3.10 13.90 -21.79
C LEU A 47 -4.27 13.13 -22.43
N LEU A 48 -5.21 12.60 -21.63
CA LEU A 48 -6.41 11.94 -22.15
C LEU A 48 -7.35 12.94 -22.84
N VAL A 49 -7.51 14.14 -22.29
CA VAL A 49 -8.29 15.21 -22.93
C VAL A 49 -7.67 15.62 -24.26
N VAL A 50 -6.35 15.85 -24.30
CA VAL A 50 -5.62 16.19 -25.53
C VAL A 50 -5.73 15.07 -26.57
N GLY A 51 -5.74 13.82 -26.14
CA GLY A 51 -5.94 12.64 -27.00
C GLY A 51 -7.40 12.40 -27.42
N GLY A 52 -8.36 13.25 -27.03
CA GLY A 52 -9.78 13.10 -27.39
C GLY A 52 -10.56 12.06 -26.57
N HIS A 53 -9.95 11.43 -25.57
CA HIS A 53 -10.56 10.41 -24.71
C HIS A 53 -11.24 11.04 -23.48
N VAL A 54 -12.26 11.87 -23.72
CA VAL A 54 -12.92 12.68 -22.67
C VAL A 54 -13.60 11.80 -21.62
N ASP A 55 -14.19 10.67 -22.02
CA ASP A 55 -14.79 9.70 -21.10
C ASP A 55 -13.76 9.14 -20.10
N MET A 56 -12.59 8.75 -20.59
CA MET A 56 -11.50 8.26 -19.73
C MET A 56 -10.93 9.36 -18.86
N ALA A 57 -10.78 10.58 -19.40
CA ALA A 57 -10.31 11.72 -18.63
C ALA A 57 -11.23 12.03 -17.44
N LEU A 58 -12.56 11.96 -17.63
CA LEU A 58 -13.53 12.16 -16.56
C LEU A 58 -13.39 11.09 -15.47
N VAL A 59 -13.28 9.81 -15.84
CA VAL A 59 -13.09 8.74 -14.85
C VAL A 59 -11.76 8.89 -14.12
N THR A 60 -10.69 9.27 -14.82
CA THR A 60 -9.39 9.59 -14.20
C THR A 60 -9.51 10.78 -13.23
N ALA A 61 -10.27 11.82 -13.57
CA ALA A 61 -10.52 12.96 -12.70
C ALA A 61 -11.34 12.57 -11.45
N ILE A 62 -12.34 11.69 -11.58
CA ILE A 62 -13.10 11.14 -10.45
C ILE A 62 -12.19 10.32 -9.52
N ALA A 63 -11.32 9.48 -10.10
CA ALA A 63 -10.34 8.73 -9.32
C ALA A 63 -9.36 9.66 -8.57
N TRP A 64 -8.97 10.77 -9.21
CA TRP A 64 -8.14 11.80 -8.59
C TRP A 64 -8.83 12.51 -7.42
N THR A 65 -10.08 12.95 -7.60
CA THR A 65 -10.83 13.61 -6.52
C THR A 65 -11.07 12.67 -5.34
N LEU A 66 -11.32 11.39 -5.60
CA LEU A 66 -11.37 10.37 -4.57
C LEU A 66 -10.02 10.25 -3.84
N GLY A 67 -8.90 10.20 -4.57
CA GLY A 67 -7.55 10.18 -3.99
C GLY A 67 -7.26 11.38 -3.09
N LEU A 68 -7.66 12.58 -3.50
CA LEU A 68 -7.59 13.79 -2.68
C LEU A 68 -8.48 13.69 -1.43
N GLY A 69 -9.69 13.15 -1.58
CA GLY A 69 -10.58 12.87 -0.45
C GLY A 69 -9.96 11.91 0.57
N LEU A 70 -9.31 10.84 0.10
CA LEU A 70 -8.57 9.89 0.95
C LEU A 70 -7.36 10.53 1.62
N LEU A 71 -6.64 11.42 0.93
CA LEU A 71 -5.53 12.18 1.52
C LEU A 71 -6.01 13.06 2.67
N LEU A 72 -7.13 13.76 2.47
CA LEU A 72 -7.77 14.55 3.51
C LEU A 72 -8.28 13.67 4.66
N ALA A 73 -8.79 12.48 4.36
CA ALA A 73 -9.27 11.53 5.36
C ALA A 73 -8.13 11.03 6.27
N VAL A 74 -6.99 10.62 5.71
CA VAL A 74 -5.79 10.26 6.51
C VAL A 74 -5.33 11.44 7.36
N ARG A 75 -5.33 12.65 6.79
CA ARG A 75 -4.95 13.88 7.51
C ARG A 75 -5.89 14.22 8.66
N ARG A 76 -7.15 13.74 8.61
CA ARG A 76 -8.15 13.87 9.69
C ARG A 76 -8.14 12.69 10.68
N GLY A 77 -7.16 11.78 10.58
CA GLY A 77 -6.98 10.69 11.53
C GLY A 77 -7.69 9.39 11.16
N LEU A 78 -8.23 9.25 9.95
CA LEU A 78 -8.73 7.93 9.52
C LEU A 78 -7.57 6.91 9.49
N PRO A 79 -7.82 5.66 9.92
CA PRO A 79 -6.79 4.64 9.95
C PRO A 79 -6.33 4.32 8.53
N ALA A 80 -5.01 4.35 8.32
CA ALA A 80 -4.39 4.10 7.02
C ALA A 80 -4.80 2.74 6.42
N VAL A 81 -5.08 1.74 7.27
CA VAL A 81 -5.57 0.43 6.84
C VAL A 81 -6.87 0.53 6.05
N LEU A 82 -7.84 1.32 6.52
CA LEU A 82 -9.11 1.52 5.82
C LEU A 82 -8.87 2.23 4.48
N ILE A 83 -7.96 3.19 4.47
CA ILE A 83 -7.61 3.97 3.28
C ILE A 83 -7.03 3.07 2.19
N GLY A 84 -6.14 2.14 2.53
CA GLY A 84 -5.60 1.20 1.55
C GLY A 84 -6.66 0.25 0.98
N TYR A 85 -7.64 -0.19 1.77
CA TYR A 85 -8.77 -0.98 1.26
C TYR A 85 -9.65 -0.18 0.30
N VAL A 86 -10.03 1.05 0.68
CA VAL A 86 -10.87 1.91 -0.17
C VAL A 86 -10.14 2.28 -1.46
N LEU A 87 -8.84 2.60 -1.36
CA LEU A 87 -8.00 2.88 -2.52
C LEU A 87 -7.97 1.68 -3.46
N GLY A 88 -7.75 0.47 -2.94
CA GLY A 88 -7.74 -0.75 -3.76
C GLY A 88 -9.08 -1.04 -4.42
N LEU A 89 -10.16 -1.01 -3.64
CA LEU A 89 -11.52 -1.26 -4.14
C LEU A 89 -12.00 -0.22 -5.15
N ALA A 90 -11.46 1.00 -5.13
CA ALA A 90 -11.79 2.02 -6.12
C ALA A 90 -10.91 1.93 -7.36
N LEU A 91 -9.58 1.79 -7.20
CA LEU A 91 -8.65 1.82 -8.32
C LEU A 91 -8.75 0.59 -9.22
N VAL A 92 -8.97 -0.60 -8.64
CA VAL A 92 -9.06 -1.86 -9.40
C VAL A 92 -10.19 -1.85 -10.44
N PRO A 93 -11.46 -1.59 -10.09
CA PRO A 93 -12.53 -1.58 -11.08
C PRO A 93 -12.37 -0.44 -12.10
N ILE A 94 -11.85 0.72 -11.69
CA ILE A 94 -11.56 1.83 -12.62
C ILE A 94 -10.51 1.40 -13.65
N ALA A 95 -9.39 0.82 -13.20
CA ALA A 95 -8.33 0.37 -14.09
C ALA A 95 -8.77 -0.79 -14.99
N ALA A 96 -9.56 -1.73 -14.46
CA ALA A 96 -10.13 -2.83 -15.24
C ALA A 96 -11.10 -2.31 -16.32
N TRP A 97 -11.98 -1.36 -15.98
CA TRP A 97 -12.87 -0.73 -16.95
C TRP A 97 -12.10 0.01 -18.05
N MET A 98 -11.05 0.76 -17.67
CA MET A 98 -10.19 1.43 -18.64
C MET A 98 -9.44 0.43 -19.53
N ALA A 99 -8.93 -0.68 -18.97
CA ALA A 99 -8.27 -1.73 -19.74
C ALA A 99 -9.24 -2.39 -20.73
N TRP A 100 -10.45 -2.71 -20.28
CA TRP A 100 -11.50 -3.28 -21.11
C TRP A 100 -11.81 -2.41 -22.33
N ARG A 101 -11.92 -1.09 -22.12
CA ARG A 101 -12.16 -0.11 -23.19
C ARG A 101 -10.98 0.07 -24.15
N ASN A 102 -9.76 -0.23 -23.71
CA ASN A 102 -8.52 -0.02 -24.46
C ASN A 102 -7.91 -1.31 -25.04
N GLY A 103 -8.73 -2.34 -25.30
CA GLY A 103 -8.27 -3.57 -25.95
C GLY A 103 -7.83 -4.69 -25.00
N GLY A 104 -8.23 -4.64 -23.72
CA GLY A 104 -8.06 -5.75 -22.79
C GLY A 104 -6.65 -5.81 -22.19
N LEU A 105 -6.01 -6.97 -22.23
CA LEU A 105 -4.76 -7.27 -21.52
C LEU A 105 -3.52 -6.49 -21.99
N TYR A 106 -3.54 -5.97 -23.22
CA TYR A 106 -2.43 -5.15 -23.74
C TYR A 106 -2.54 -3.68 -23.35
N ALA A 107 -3.65 -3.27 -22.72
CA ALA A 107 -3.88 -1.89 -22.36
C ALA A 107 -2.96 -1.44 -21.21
N ALA A 108 -2.45 -0.20 -21.29
CA ALA A 108 -1.60 0.40 -20.26
C ALA A 108 -2.15 0.32 -18.81
N PRO A 109 -3.47 0.45 -18.53
CA PRO A 109 -4.00 0.34 -17.17
C PRO A 109 -3.75 -1.02 -16.49
N VAL A 110 -3.51 -2.09 -17.26
CA VAL A 110 -3.18 -3.43 -16.73
C VAL A 110 -1.92 -3.38 -15.87
N LEU A 111 -0.92 -2.57 -16.25
CA LEU A 111 0.29 -2.38 -15.45
C LEU A 111 -0.02 -1.73 -14.10
N GLY A 112 -0.96 -0.79 -14.06
CA GLY A 112 -1.40 -0.15 -12.82
C GLY A 112 -2.14 -1.11 -11.89
N MET A 113 -2.89 -2.06 -12.45
CA MET A 113 -3.60 -3.08 -11.66
C MET A 113 -2.65 -3.97 -10.87
N MET A 114 -1.47 -4.28 -11.41
CA MET A 114 -0.43 -5.06 -10.72
C MET A 114 0.02 -4.37 -9.42
N LEU A 115 0.03 -3.04 -9.40
CA LEU A 115 0.50 -2.27 -8.25
C LEU A 115 -0.52 -2.28 -7.11
N VAL A 116 -1.81 -2.49 -7.38
CA VAL A 116 -2.82 -2.39 -6.32
C VAL A 116 -2.58 -3.36 -5.14
N PRO A 117 -2.42 -4.69 -5.34
CA PRO A 117 -2.16 -5.59 -4.22
C PRO A 117 -0.84 -5.27 -3.51
N LEU A 118 0.18 -4.80 -4.23
CA LEU A 118 1.44 -4.31 -3.66
C LEU A 118 1.20 -3.13 -2.70
N LEU A 119 0.45 -2.12 -3.14
CA LEU A 119 0.09 -0.97 -2.30
C LEU A 119 -0.78 -1.39 -1.12
N ALA A 120 -1.71 -2.34 -1.32
CA ALA A 120 -2.53 -2.89 -0.26
C ALA A 120 -1.70 -3.58 0.83
N VAL A 121 -0.66 -4.34 0.45
CA VAL A 121 0.29 -4.94 1.40
C VAL A 121 0.98 -3.87 2.25
N PHE A 122 1.50 -2.80 1.63
CA PHE A 122 2.28 -1.79 2.36
C PHE A 122 1.44 -0.83 3.20
N ILE A 123 0.19 -0.56 2.81
CA ILE A 123 -0.71 0.35 3.53
C ILE A 123 -1.54 -0.41 4.56
N SER A 124 -2.16 -1.51 4.16
CA SER A 124 -3.18 -2.22 4.93
C SER A 124 -2.69 -3.57 5.48
N GLY A 125 -1.53 -4.03 5.05
CA GLY A 125 -0.88 -5.25 5.53
C GLY A 125 -1.15 -6.47 4.65
N VAL A 126 -0.52 -7.59 5.04
CA VAL A 126 -0.50 -8.87 4.29
C VAL A 126 -1.90 -9.35 3.89
N ARG A 127 -2.88 -9.28 4.81
CA ARG A 127 -4.26 -9.72 4.55
C ARG A 127 -4.93 -8.95 3.42
N ALA A 128 -4.64 -7.66 3.29
CA ALA A 128 -5.20 -6.84 2.22
C ALA A 128 -4.61 -7.22 0.86
N GLY A 129 -3.31 -7.51 0.82
CA GLY A 129 -2.65 -8.05 -0.37
C GLY A 129 -3.23 -9.40 -0.81
N LEU A 130 -3.41 -10.32 0.15
CA LEU A 130 -4.01 -11.63 -0.11
C LEU A 130 -5.46 -11.55 -0.61
N LEU A 131 -6.20 -10.51 -0.24
CA LEU A 131 -7.54 -10.26 -0.77
C LEU A 131 -7.49 -9.66 -2.18
N MET A 132 -6.61 -8.68 -2.41
CA MET A 132 -6.56 -7.93 -3.67
C MET A 132 -5.92 -8.71 -4.81
N ALA A 133 -4.91 -9.53 -4.53
CA ALA A 133 -4.23 -10.32 -5.56
C ALA A 133 -5.16 -11.25 -6.35
N PRO A 134 -6.01 -12.10 -5.72
CA PRO A 134 -6.94 -12.95 -6.47
C PRO A 134 -8.00 -12.14 -7.21
N ILE A 135 -8.43 -10.98 -6.69
CA ILE A 135 -9.35 -10.07 -7.39
C ILE A 135 -8.71 -9.57 -8.69
N VAL A 136 -7.47 -9.09 -8.63
CA VAL A 136 -6.73 -8.63 -9.82
C VAL A 136 -6.47 -9.77 -10.79
N ALA A 137 -6.10 -10.96 -10.30
CA ALA A 137 -5.91 -12.14 -11.13
C ALA A 137 -7.20 -12.55 -11.86
N ALA A 138 -8.34 -12.56 -11.16
CA ALA A 138 -9.64 -12.83 -11.76
C ALA A 138 -10.00 -11.79 -12.84
N LEU A 139 -9.65 -10.52 -12.63
CA LEU A 139 -9.86 -9.47 -13.63
C LEU A 139 -8.93 -9.62 -14.84
N TYR A 140 -7.71 -10.11 -14.68
CA TYR A 140 -6.86 -10.45 -15.83
C TYR A 140 -7.48 -11.56 -16.67
N VAL A 141 -8.04 -12.59 -16.04
CA VAL A 141 -8.80 -13.63 -16.74
C VAL A 141 -10.02 -13.04 -17.43
N ALA A 142 -10.78 -12.16 -16.77
CA ALA A 142 -11.93 -11.51 -17.40
C ALA A 142 -11.52 -10.64 -18.60
N LEU A 143 -10.42 -9.88 -18.49
CA LEU A 143 -9.90 -9.05 -19.57
C LEU A 143 -9.37 -9.88 -20.74
N SER A 144 -8.83 -11.08 -20.49
CA SER A 144 -8.36 -11.97 -21.56
C SER A 144 -9.50 -12.38 -22.50
N LEU A 145 -10.73 -12.49 -22.00
CA LEU A 145 -11.92 -12.82 -22.79
C LEU A 145 -12.32 -11.72 -23.78
N ASN A 146 -11.94 -10.47 -23.52
CA ASN A 146 -12.22 -9.31 -24.37
C ASN A 146 -10.97 -8.83 -25.14
N THR A 147 -9.86 -9.54 -25.03
CA THR A 147 -8.62 -9.18 -25.72
C THR A 147 -8.63 -9.75 -27.12
N ALA A 148 -8.54 -8.88 -28.13
CA ALA A 148 -8.40 -9.30 -29.52
C ALA A 148 -6.97 -9.80 -29.78
N GLY A 149 -6.83 -10.84 -30.59
CA GLY A 149 -5.54 -11.43 -30.94
C GLY A 149 -5.64 -12.94 -31.14
N GLU A 150 -4.53 -13.56 -31.53
CA GLU A 150 -4.45 -15.02 -31.56
C GLU A 150 -4.54 -15.57 -30.13
N GLN A 151 -5.24 -16.70 -29.97
CA GLN A 151 -5.47 -17.29 -28.64
C GLN A 151 -4.15 -17.67 -27.93
N ALA A 152 -3.10 -17.98 -28.69
CA ALA A 152 -1.79 -18.29 -28.13
C ALA A 152 -1.18 -17.06 -27.46
N ASP A 153 -1.14 -15.92 -28.16
CA ASP A 153 -0.58 -14.65 -27.66
C ASP A 153 -1.34 -14.13 -26.44
N VAL A 154 -2.68 -14.22 -26.46
CA VAL A 154 -3.51 -13.78 -25.32
C VAL A 154 -3.25 -14.65 -24.08
N ARG A 155 -3.08 -15.97 -24.27
CA ARG A 155 -2.74 -16.89 -23.17
C ARG A 155 -1.34 -16.62 -22.62
N GLU A 156 -0.37 -16.39 -23.48
CA GLU A 156 0.99 -16.01 -23.07
C GLU A 156 0.96 -14.71 -22.27
N ARG A 157 0.28 -13.68 -22.77
CA ARG A 157 0.17 -12.40 -22.07
C ARG A 157 -0.53 -12.50 -20.72
N LEU A 158 -1.57 -13.33 -20.63
CA LEU A 158 -2.25 -13.62 -19.37
C LEU A 158 -1.29 -14.31 -18.38
N ALA A 159 -0.55 -15.32 -18.84
CA ALA A 159 0.41 -16.03 -18.01
C ALA A 159 1.51 -15.09 -17.50
N GLU A 160 2.09 -14.26 -18.36
CA GLU A 160 3.05 -13.21 -17.96
C GLU A 160 2.48 -12.29 -16.88
N SER A 161 1.25 -11.80 -17.09
CA SER A 161 0.60 -10.87 -16.17
C SER A 161 0.34 -11.51 -14.80
N ILE A 162 -0.05 -12.78 -14.77
CA ILE A 162 -0.24 -13.55 -13.52
C ILE A 162 1.09 -13.84 -12.83
N ILE A 163 2.13 -14.22 -13.59
CA ILE A 163 3.47 -14.48 -13.05
C ILE A 163 4.03 -13.19 -12.42
N LEU A 164 3.95 -12.07 -13.14
CA LEU A 164 4.40 -10.77 -12.63
C LEU A 164 3.62 -10.34 -11.39
N LEU A 165 2.30 -10.52 -11.38
CA LEU A 165 1.46 -10.25 -10.21
C LEU A 165 1.88 -11.11 -9.01
N ALA A 166 2.12 -12.40 -9.22
CA ALA A 166 2.53 -13.34 -8.18
C ALA A 166 3.92 -13.02 -7.63
N LEU A 167 4.89 -12.69 -8.50
CA LEU A 167 6.25 -12.32 -8.09
C LEU A 167 6.26 -11.01 -7.29
N THR A 168 5.61 -9.97 -7.81
CA THR A 168 5.60 -8.64 -7.17
C THR A 168 4.83 -8.66 -5.85
N THR A 169 3.64 -9.25 -5.83
CA THR A 169 2.84 -9.33 -4.61
C THR A 169 3.45 -10.33 -3.62
N GLY A 170 3.92 -11.48 -4.08
CA GLY A 170 4.58 -12.49 -3.25
C GLY A 170 5.83 -11.95 -2.56
N GLY A 171 6.67 -11.22 -3.30
CA GLY A 171 7.84 -10.53 -2.73
C GLY A 171 7.45 -9.52 -1.65
N ALA A 172 6.40 -8.73 -1.88
CA ALA A 172 5.90 -7.78 -0.90
C ALA A 172 5.31 -8.45 0.36
N LEU A 173 4.56 -9.53 0.17
CA LEU A 173 4.01 -10.33 1.27
C LEU A 173 5.14 -10.93 2.10
N ALA A 174 6.16 -11.51 1.46
CA ALA A 174 7.32 -12.06 2.13
C ALA A 174 8.07 -10.99 2.92
N PHE A 175 8.32 -9.83 2.30
CA PHE A 175 8.99 -8.70 2.94
C PHE A 175 8.21 -8.19 4.16
N GLU A 176 6.92 -7.88 4.04
CA GLU A 176 6.13 -7.37 5.16
C GLU A 176 5.95 -8.43 6.27
N THR A 177 5.91 -9.72 5.93
CA THR A 177 5.87 -10.80 6.93
C THR A 177 7.17 -10.90 7.71
N GLN A 178 8.32 -10.91 7.02
CA GLN A 178 9.64 -10.93 7.66
C GLN A 178 9.85 -9.70 8.54
N ARG A 179 9.43 -8.53 8.04
CA ARG A 179 9.49 -7.28 8.78
C ARG A 179 8.64 -7.31 10.05
N ALA A 180 7.41 -7.83 9.97
CA ALA A 180 6.53 -7.94 11.13
C ALA A 180 7.16 -8.84 12.21
N ARG A 181 7.69 -10.00 11.81
CA ARG A 181 8.40 -10.92 12.72
C ARG A 181 9.63 -10.28 13.35
N ALA A 182 10.49 -9.64 12.56
CA ALA A 182 11.69 -8.98 13.06
C ALA A 182 11.38 -7.88 14.08
N ARG A 183 10.24 -7.19 13.94
CA ARG A 183 9.78 -6.21 14.93
C ARG A 183 9.29 -6.86 16.22
N GLU A 184 8.47 -7.90 16.13
CA GLU A 184 8.00 -8.65 17.29
C GLU A 184 9.18 -9.22 18.09
N GLU A 185 10.18 -9.79 17.41
CA GLU A 185 11.42 -10.29 18.03
C GLU A 185 12.22 -9.17 18.71
N ALA A 186 12.35 -8.00 18.07
CA ALA A 186 13.04 -6.86 18.65
C ALA A 186 12.32 -6.30 19.88
N GLU A 187 10.99 -6.22 19.86
CA GLU A 187 10.17 -5.78 21.00
C GLU A 187 10.24 -6.78 22.17
N ALA A 188 10.26 -8.08 21.87
CA ALA A 188 10.44 -9.13 22.87
C ALA A 188 11.82 -9.04 23.53
N ALA A 189 12.89 -8.91 22.74
CA ALA A 189 14.26 -8.77 23.25
C ALA A 189 14.43 -7.51 24.11
N ARG A 190 13.82 -6.38 23.70
CA ARG A 190 13.82 -5.15 24.49
C ARG A 190 13.11 -5.33 25.82
N THR A 191 11.94 -5.95 25.81
CA THR A 191 11.16 -6.22 27.03
C THR A 191 11.92 -7.14 27.98
N GLU A 192 12.65 -8.13 27.45
CA GLU A 192 13.50 -9.01 28.24
C GLU A 192 14.68 -8.27 28.87
N ALA A 193 15.35 -7.39 28.11
CA ALA A 193 16.44 -6.56 28.61
C ALA A 193 15.97 -5.60 29.73
N GLU A 194 14.82 -4.96 29.57
CA GLU A 194 14.22 -4.09 30.59
C GLU A 194 13.90 -4.88 31.88
N ARG A 195 13.40 -6.11 31.76
CA ARG A 195 13.16 -7.00 32.91
C ARG A 195 14.46 -7.44 33.58
N ALA A 196 15.51 -7.73 32.81
CA ALA A 196 16.81 -8.12 33.35
C ALA A 196 17.46 -6.96 34.12
N LEU A 197 17.40 -5.74 33.58
CA LEU A 197 17.88 -4.53 34.25
C LEU A 197 17.14 -4.31 35.58
N ALA A 198 15.80 -4.37 35.56
CA ALA A 198 15.00 -4.21 36.78
C ALA A 198 15.31 -5.26 37.85
N ARG A 199 15.65 -6.50 37.46
CA ARG A 199 16.10 -7.54 38.41
C ARG A 199 17.49 -7.23 38.97
N ALA A 200 18.42 -6.77 38.14
CA ALA A 200 19.77 -6.41 38.55
C ALA A 200 19.76 -5.22 39.52
N GLU A 201 18.93 -4.20 39.26
CA GLU A 201 18.75 -3.05 40.15
C GLU A 201 18.22 -3.46 41.52
N ARG A 202 17.18 -4.32 41.57
CA ARG A 202 16.63 -4.83 42.84
C ARG A 202 17.66 -5.67 43.60
N ALA A 203 18.42 -6.52 42.90
CA ALA A 203 19.48 -7.31 43.54
C ALA A 203 20.60 -6.41 44.09
N SER A 204 20.95 -5.34 43.37
CA SER A 204 21.93 -4.35 43.84
C SER A 204 21.43 -3.61 45.09
N GLN A 205 20.16 -3.18 45.11
CA GLN A 205 19.55 -2.53 46.27
C GLN A 205 19.53 -3.44 47.49
N ALA A 206 19.09 -4.69 47.33
CA ALA A 206 19.10 -5.68 48.42
C ALA A 206 20.51 -5.93 48.96
N LYS A 207 21.52 -5.96 48.09
CA LYS A 207 22.93 -6.08 48.52
C LYS A 207 23.40 -4.85 49.30
N SER A 208 23.04 -3.64 48.85
CA SER A 208 23.37 -2.40 49.57
C SER A 208 22.72 -2.33 50.95
N GLU A 209 21.45 -2.73 51.07
CA GLU A 209 20.74 -2.81 52.36
C GLU A 209 21.38 -3.81 53.31
N PHE A 210 21.80 -4.98 52.81
CA PHE A 210 22.48 -5.99 53.63
C PHE A 210 23.81 -5.49 54.20
N LEU A 211 24.59 -4.73 53.41
CA LEU A 211 25.88 -4.20 53.85
C LEU A 211 25.77 -3.01 54.81
N ALA A 212 24.60 -2.39 54.94
CA ALA A 212 24.37 -1.25 55.81
C ALA A 212 23.95 -1.61 57.25
N ASN A 213 23.57 -2.87 57.48
CA ASN A 213 23.22 -3.45 58.78
C ASN A 213 24.38 -4.27 59.36
#